data_AF-A0A0F8ZXJ4-F1
#
_entry.id   AF-A0A0F8ZXJ4-F1
#
_cell.length_a   1.000
_cell.length_b   1.000
_cell.length_c   1.000
_cell.angle_alpha   90.00
_cell.angle_beta   90.00
_cell.angle_gamma   90.00
#
_symmetry.space_group_name_H-M   'P 1'
#
loop_
_entity.id
_entity.type
_entity.pdbx_description
1 polymer ?
#
loop_
_entity_poly.entity_id
_entity_poly.type
_entity_poly.pdbx_seq_one_letter_code
_entity_poly.pdbx_strand_id
1 'polypeptide(L)'
;MSRIFGDVFPHATWRKYSKQTTNNTKTTISTIALAEGDTCFVLAKAYGVNADVDKVFTYMIGATFYRAVGGNVTQEGATQDIYGDGTAGLTVAFDAEVDVTNQTIDINITGETSETYDWIVEVQENMIVRPS
;
A
#
# COMPACT_ATOMS: atom_id res chain seq x y z
N MET A 1 6.12 -3.59 30.14
CA MET A 1 4.80 -3.86 29.51
C MET A 1 4.94 -3.68 28.00
N SER A 2 5.62 -4.60 27.31
CA SER A 2 5.80 -4.53 25.84
C SER A 2 6.07 -5.94 25.32
N ARG A 3 4.99 -6.70 25.07
CA ARG A 3 5.01 -8.01 24.41
C ARG A 3 3.67 -8.34 23.71
N ILE A 4 2.86 -7.36 23.36
CA ILE A 4 1.55 -7.63 22.74
C ILE A 4 1.65 -7.72 21.20
N PHE A 5 2.62 -7.07 20.57
CA PHE A 5 2.70 -7.06 19.10
C PHE A 5 3.36 -8.29 18.47
N GLY A 6 4.28 -8.96 19.18
CA GLY A 6 4.99 -10.14 18.64
C GLY A 6 4.15 -11.41 18.59
N ASP A 7 3.24 -11.58 19.56
CA ASP A 7 2.43 -12.80 19.69
C ASP A 7 1.09 -12.73 18.92
N VAL A 8 0.64 -11.53 18.54
CA VAL A 8 -0.58 -11.31 17.75
C VAL A 8 -0.31 -11.33 16.24
N PHE A 9 0.91 -11.00 15.82
CA PHE A 9 1.30 -10.97 14.40
C PHE A 9 2.57 -11.80 14.13
N PRO A 10 2.52 -13.14 14.29
CA PRO A 10 3.71 -14.00 14.21
C PRO A 10 4.36 -14.08 12.81
N HIS A 11 3.79 -13.44 11.78
CA HIS A 11 4.25 -13.51 10.38
C HIS A 11 4.33 -12.16 9.66
N ALA A 12 4.56 -11.06 10.40
CA ALA A 12 4.71 -9.74 9.81
C ALA A 12 6.04 -9.61 9.01
N THR A 13 6.04 -10.05 7.75
CA THR A 13 7.21 -9.98 6.86
C THR A 13 7.07 -8.83 5.87
N TRP A 14 8.15 -8.09 5.69
CA TRP A 14 8.23 -7.07 4.65
C TRP A 14 8.50 -7.73 3.31
N ARG A 15 7.63 -7.48 2.33
CA ARG A 15 7.87 -7.80 0.92
C ARG A 15 8.35 -6.56 0.20
N LYS A 16 9.42 -6.73 -0.59
CA LYS A 16 10.03 -5.65 -1.36
C LYS A 16 9.74 -5.86 -2.84
N TYR A 17 9.37 -4.78 -3.51
CA TYR A 17 9.05 -4.71 -4.92
C TYR A 17 9.87 -3.62 -5.58
N SER A 18 10.21 -3.83 -6.85
CA SER A 18 10.80 -2.82 -7.71
C SER A 18 9.90 -2.62 -8.92
N LYS A 19 9.59 -1.38 -9.26
CA LYS A 19 8.69 -1.07 -10.36
C LYS A 19 9.08 0.24 -11.01
N GLN A 20 8.86 0.35 -12.32
CA GLN A 20 8.94 1.62 -13.02
C GLN A 20 7.53 2.06 -13.39
N THR A 21 7.24 3.36 -13.23
CA THR A 21 6.01 3.97 -13.76
C THR A 21 6.34 5.01 -14.81
N THR A 22 5.42 5.15 -15.77
CA THR A 22 5.46 6.19 -16.80
C THR A 22 4.06 6.75 -17.02
N ASN A 23 3.97 8.00 -17.44
CA ASN A 23 2.77 8.60 -18.02
C ASN A 23 1.50 8.52 -17.15
N ASN A 24 1.59 8.91 -15.87
CA ASN A 24 0.43 9.03 -14.97
C ASN A 24 -0.49 7.80 -14.95
N THR A 25 0.11 6.62 -15.10
CA THR A 25 -0.63 5.36 -15.12
C THR A 25 -0.56 4.73 -13.73
N LYS A 26 -1.73 4.41 -13.18
CA LYS A 26 -1.84 3.64 -11.94
C LYS A 26 -1.38 2.20 -12.20
N THR A 27 -0.49 1.72 -11.33
CA THR A 27 0.14 0.42 -11.43
C THR A 27 0.03 -0.31 -10.11
N THR A 28 -0.56 -1.51 -10.13
CA THR A 28 -0.65 -2.37 -8.95
C THR A 28 0.70 -3.03 -8.68
N ILE A 29 1.19 -2.86 -7.46
CA ILE A 29 2.47 -3.36 -6.95
C ILE A 29 2.27 -4.67 -6.21
N SER A 30 1.23 -4.75 -5.39
CA SER A 30 0.90 -5.91 -4.58
C SER A 30 -0.60 -5.99 -4.43
N THR A 31 -1.12 -7.21 -4.39
CA THR A 31 -2.53 -7.51 -4.15
C THR A 31 -2.62 -8.45 -2.97
N ILE A 32 -3.48 -8.13 -2.01
CA ILE A 32 -3.68 -8.88 -0.76
C ILE A 32 -5.11 -9.37 -0.74
N ALA A 33 -5.31 -10.69 -0.81
CA ALA A 33 -6.64 -11.28 -0.69
C ALA A 33 -7.10 -11.26 0.77
N LEU A 34 -8.37 -10.89 1.00
CA LEU A 34 -8.95 -10.84 2.34
C LEU A 34 -10.16 -11.79 2.42
N ALA A 35 -10.01 -12.86 3.21
CA ALA A 35 -11.09 -13.82 3.41
C ALA A 35 -12.20 -13.25 4.31
N GLU A 36 -13.37 -13.87 4.26
CA GLU A 36 -14.48 -13.47 5.12
C GLU A 36 -14.15 -13.72 6.60
N GLY A 37 -14.48 -12.74 7.44
CA GLY A 37 -14.19 -12.77 8.87
C GLY A 37 -12.81 -12.22 9.25
N ASP A 38 -11.93 -11.99 8.28
CA ASP A 38 -10.57 -11.53 8.51
C ASP A 38 -10.45 -10.01 8.59
N THR A 39 -9.34 -9.58 9.19
CA THR A 39 -8.92 -8.17 9.26
C THR A 39 -7.45 -8.08 8.87
N CYS A 40 -7.11 -7.06 8.10
CA CYS A 40 -5.75 -6.80 7.64
C CYS A 40 -5.34 -5.37 8.01
N PHE A 41 -4.17 -5.23 8.63
CA PHE A 41 -3.48 -3.95 8.71
C PHE A 41 -2.32 -3.94 7.71
N VAL A 42 -2.33 -2.98 6.80
CA VAL A 42 -1.26 -2.78 5.81
C VAL A 42 -0.42 -1.59 6.24
N LEU A 43 0.90 -1.80 6.27
CA LEU A 43 1.89 -0.73 6.31
C LEU A 43 2.73 -0.80 5.04
N ALA A 44 2.75 0.24 4.24
CA ALA A 44 3.47 0.28 2.98
C ALA A 44 4.32 1.55 2.85
N LYS A 45 5.49 1.42 2.23
CA LYS A 45 6.41 2.52 1.94
C LYS A 45 6.79 2.49 0.48
N ALA A 46 6.87 3.64 -0.15
CA ALA A 46 7.35 3.76 -1.53
C ALA A 46 8.44 4.83 -1.60
N TYR A 47 9.52 4.52 -2.30
CA TYR A 47 10.63 5.41 -2.58
C TYR A 47 10.77 5.52 -4.09
N GLY A 48 10.56 6.72 -4.63
CA GLY A 48 10.59 6.99 -6.07
C GLY A 48 11.62 8.05 -6.39
N VAL A 49 12.35 7.83 -7.47
CA VAL A 49 13.27 8.82 -8.04
C VAL A 49 12.96 8.90 -9.53
N ASN A 50 12.84 10.11 -10.06
CA ASN A 50 12.63 10.28 -11.50
C ASN A 50 13.93 10.01 -12.28
N ALA A 51 13.82 9.77 -13.59
CA ALA A 51 14.96 9.42 -14.44
C ALA A 51 16.09 10.47 -14.42
N ASP A 52 15.75 11.75 -14.25
CA ASP A 52 16.70 12.87 -14.22
C ASP A 52 17.27 13.14 -12.82
N VAL A 53 16.79 12.42 -11.78
CA VAL A 53 17.27 12.47 -10.39
C VAL A 53 17.14 13.86 -9.76
N ASP A 54 16.17 14.66 -10.21
CA ASP A 54 15.86 15.97 -9.65
C ASP A 54 14.57 15.98 -8.81
N LYS A 55 13.76 14.92 -8.91
CA LYS A 55 12.56 14.70 -8.10
C LYS A 55 12.63 13.37 -7.35
N VAL A 56 12.32 13.45 -6.05
CA VAL A 56 12.29 12.29 -5.16
C VAL A 56 10.99 12.31 -4.37
N PHE A 57 10.36 11.15 -4.27
CA PHE A 57 9.20 10.92 -3.42
C PHE A 57 9.45 9.80 -2.44
N THR A 58 8.98 10.00 -1.22
CA THR A 58 8.84 8.97 -0.21
C THR A 58 7.41 9.03 0.32
N TYR A 59 6.70 7.91 0.21
CA TYR A 59 5.37 7.75 0.77
C TYR A 59 5.41 6.75 1.92
N MET A 60 4.55 6.96 2.90
CA MET A 60 4.24 5.97 3.92
C MET A 60 2.72 5.92 4.11
N ILE A 61 2.13 4.73 3.98
CA ILE A 61 0.70 4.49 4.17
C ILE A 61 0.52 3.47 5.28
N GLY A 62 -0.37 3.78 6.22
CA GLY A 62 -0.94 2.82 7.16
C GLY A 62 -2.45 2.75 6.93
N ALA A 63 -2.99 1.56 6.71
CA ALA A 63 -4.42 1.39 6.45
C ALA A 63 -4.96 0.07 7.05
N THR A 64 -6.20 0.12 7.53
CA THR A 64 -6.89 -1.04 8.12
C THR A 64 -8.08 -1.42 7.25
N PHE A 65 -8.20 -2.72 7.01
CA PHE A 65 -9.23 -3.32 6.17
C PHE A 65 -9.85 -4.51 6.89
N TYR A 66 -11.13 -4.76 6.63
CA TYR A 66 -11.81 -5.95 7.11
C TYR A 66 -12.78 -6.47 6.06
N ARG A 67 -13.19 -7.73 6.21
CA ARG A 67 -14.28 -8.30 5.44
C ARG A 67 -15.24 -9.03 6.36
N ALA A 68 -16.45 -8.52 6.50
CA ALA A 68 -17.50 -9.19 7.28
C ALA A 68 -17.97 -10.48 6.57
N VAL A 69 -18.55 -11.42 7.32
CA VAL A 69 -19.14 -12.65 6.76
C VAL A 69 -20.28 -12.29 5.80
N GLY A 70 -20.23 -12.83 4.58
CA GLY A 70 -21.15 -12.45 3.49
C GLY A 70 -21.00 -11.01 2.99
N GLY A 71 -19.97 -10.29 3.42
CA GLY A 71 -19.71 -8.89 3.07
C GLY A 71 -18.56 -8.70 2.06
N ASN A 72 -18.39 -7.45 1.64
CA ASN A 72 -17.26 -7.02 0.83
C ASN A 72 -16.08 -6.58 1.69
N VAL A 73 -14.87 -6.66 1.14
CA VAL A 73 -13.71 -5.95 1.69
C VAL A 73 -14.07 -4.48 1.86
N THR A 74 -13.74 -3.93 3.02
CA THR A 74 -14.04 -2.55 3.41
C THR A 74 -12.80 -1.95 4.08
N GLN A 75 -12.49 -0.71 3.73
CA GLN A 75 -11.47 0.08 4.41
C GLN A 75 -12.10 0.79 5.61
N GLU A 76 -11.57 0.55 6.80
CA GLU A 76 -12.02 1.22 8.04
C GLU A 76 -11.35 2.59 8.21
N GLY A 77 -10.07 2.70 7.85
CA GLY A 77 -9.32 3.95 7.95
C GLY A 77 -7.96 3.87 7.29
N ALA A 78 -7.43 5.02 6.88
CA ALA A 78 -6.08 5.15 6.35
C ALA A 78 -5.44 6.48 6.78
N THR A 79 -4.13 6.45 6.93
CA THR A 79 -3.27 7.62 7.11
C THR A 79 -2.13 7.53 6.10
N GLN A 80 -1.74 8.67 5.55
CA GLN A 80 -0.63 8.75 4.63
C GLN A 80 0.25 9.95 4.94
N ASP A 81 1.55 9.71 4.98
CA ASP A 81 2.58 10.74 4.96
C ASP A 81 3.26 10.77 3.59
N ILE A 82 3.53 11.99 3.11
CA ILE A 82 4.22 12.25 1.84
C ILE A 82 5.42 13.14 2.13
N TYR A 83 6.59 12.70 1.71
CA TYR A 83 7.82 13.47 1.74
C TYR A 83 8.36 13.54 0.31
N GLY A 84 8.33 14.71 -0.31
CA GLY A 84 8.80 14.83 -1.69
C GLY A 84 8.74 16.27 -2.19
N ASP A 85 8.92 16.41 -3.50
CA ASP A 85 8.77 17.69 -4.17
C ASP A 85 7.34 18.22 -3.92
N GLY A 86 7.27 19.37 -3.25
CA GLY A 86 6.03 20.04 -2.86
C GLY A 86 5.42 20.88 -3.99
N THR A 87 5.91 20.74 -5.22
CA THR A 87 5.37 21.41 -6.39
C THR A 87 3.88 21.09 -6.52
N ALA A 88 3.04 22.13 -6.60
CA ALA A 88 1.61 21.96 -6.75
C ALA A 88 1.27 21.38 -8.13
N GLY A 89 0.36 20.42 -8.18
CA GLY A 89 -0.15 19.84 -9.43
C GLY A 89 0.52 18.55 -9.88
N LEU A 90 1.43 17.98 -9.07
CA LEU A 90 1.99 16.66 -9.34
C LEU A 90 0.91 15.58 -9.22
N THR A 91 1.01 14.57 -10.09
CA THR A 91 0.06 13.46 -10.19
C THR A 91 0.58 12.17 -9.57
N VAL A 92 1.81 12.19 -9.05
CA VAL A 92 2.43 11.05 -8.38
C VAL A 92 1.62 10.70 -7.12
N ALA A 93 1.19 9.46 -7.03
CA ALA A 93 0.37 8.97 -5.93
C ALA A 93 0.77 7.57 -5.52
N PHE A 94 0.56 7.24 -4.25
CA PHE A 94 0.72 5.90 -3.71
C PHE A 94 -0.54 5.61 -2.90
N ASP A 95 -1.20 4.48 -3.11
CA ASP A 95 -2.51 4.22 -2.51
C ASP A 95 -2.63 2.76 -2.08
N ALA A 96 -3.48 2.51 -1.08
CA ALA A 96 -3.98 1.19 -0.74
C ALA A 96 -5.50 1.20 -0.93
N GLU A 97 -5.99 0.51 -1.95
CA GLU A 97 -7.38 0.60 -2.40
C GLU A 97 -8.09 -0.76 -2.28
N VAL A 98 -9.40 -0.71 -2.10
CA VAL A 98 -10.25 -1.90 -2.06
C VAL A 98 -10.72 -2.24 -3.46
N ASP A 99 -10.53 -3.49 -3.88
CA ASP A 99 -11.25 -4.08 -5.00
C ASP A 99 -12.36 -5.01 -4.47
N VAL A 100 -13.60 -4.50 -4.50
CA VAL A 100 -14.78 -5.25 -4.06
C VAL A 100 -15.18 -6.36 -5.03
N THR A 101 -14.66 -6.36 -6.25
CA THR A 101 -14.95 -7.42 -7.23
C THR A 101 -14.10 -8.64 -6.92
N ASN A 102 -12.80 -8.42 -6.72
CA ASN A 102 -11.83 -9.48 -6.44
C ASN A 102 -11.68 -9.77 -4.94
N GLN A 103 -12.29 -8.96 -4.07
CA GLN A 103 -12.19 -9.04 -2.61
C GLN A 103 -10.73 -8.93 -2.14
N THR A 104 -10.04 -7.94 -2.67
CA THR A 104 -8.62 -7.69 -2.43
C THR A 104 -8.35 -6.27 -1.96
N ILE A 105 -7.17 -6.08 -1.38
CA ILE A 105 -6.55 -4.79 -1.13
C ILE A 105 -5.40 -4.65 -2.12
N ASP A 106 -5.45 -3.63 -2.97
CA ASP A 106 -4.44 -3.36 -3.98
C ASP A 106 -3.56 -2.20 -3.54
N ILE A 107 -2.25 -2.45 -3.52
CA ILE A 107 -1.23 -1.43 -3.28
C ILE A 107 -0.81 -0.87 -4.63
N ASN A 108 -1.17 0.37 -4.88
CA ASN A 108 -1.07 1.01 -6.18
C ASN A 108 -0.07 2.17 -6.14
N ILE A 109 0.63 2.37 -7.25
CA ILE A 109 1.46 3.54 -7.46
C ILE A 109 1.15 4.18 -8.81
N THR A 110 1.03 5.50 -8.83
CA THR A 110 0.74 6.29 -10.02
C THR A 110 1.95 7.19 -10.28
N GLY A 111 2.51 7.11 -11.49
CA GLY A 111 3.61 7.99 -11.89
C GLY A 111 3.16 9.42 -12.22
N GLU A 112 4.07 10.27 -12.68
CA GLU A 112 3.73 11.59 -13.21
C GLU A 112 3.49 11.54 -14.73
N THR A 113 2.75 12.52 -15.26
CA THR A 113 2.56 12.65 -16.71
C THR A 113 3.88 13.00 -17.39
N SER A 114 4.23 12.29 -18.47
CA SER A 114 5.46 12.52 -19.25
C SER A 114 6.77 12.34 -18.49
N GLU A 115 6.75 11.77 -17.28
CA GLU A 115 7.96 11.43 -16.54
C GLU A 115 8.04 9.94 -16.27
N THR A 116 9.26 9.49 -16.02
CA THR A 116 9.57 8.11 -15.63
C THR A 116 10.13 8.10 -14.23
N TYR A 117 9.60 7.22 -13.38
CA TYR A 117 10.06 7.02 -12.01
C TYR A 117 10.44 5.58 -11.77
N ASP A 118 11.58 5.36 -11.15
CA ASP A 118 11.99 4.08 -10.61
C ASP A 118 11.63 4.01 -9.12
N TRP A 119 10.87 2.98 -8.76
CA TRP A 119 10.31 2.78 -7.44
C TRP A 119 10.87 1.57 -6.75
N ILE A 120 11.10 1.74 -5.45
CA ILE A 120 11.23 0.68 -4.48
C ILE A 120 10.04 0.76 -3.54
N VAL A 121 9.27 -0.32 -3.44
CA VAL A 121 8.09 -0.39 -2.57
C VAL A 121 8.27 -1.52 -1.57
N GLU A 122 8.02 -1.23 -0.29
CA GLU A 122 8.04 -2.20 0.78
C GLU A 122 6.65 -2.30 1.40
N VAL A 123 6.09 -3.50 1.47
CA VAL A 123 4.75 -3.75 1.98
C VAL A 123 4.82 -4.76 3.11
N GLN A 124 4.20 -4.44 4.24
CA GLN A 124 3.97 -5.34 5.36
C GLN A 124 2.46 -5.52 5.52
N GLU A 125 2.02 -6.77 5.41
CA GLU A 125 0.64 -7.18 5.69
C GLU A 125 0.59 -7.84 7.08
N ASN A 126 -0.34 -7.39 7.91
CA ASN A 126 -0.55 -7.92 9.25
C ASN A 126 -1.97 -8.46 9.33
N MET A 127 -2.09 -9.77 9.11
CA MET A 127 -3.38 -10.47 9.08
C MET A 127 -3.78 -10.92 10.49
N ILE A 128 -5.00 -10.58 10.90
CA ILE A 128 -5.69 -11.19 12.03
C ILE A 128 -6.73 -12.13 11.45
N VAL A 129 -6.40 -13.42 11.48
CA VAL A 129 -7.29 -14.49 11.01
C VAL A 129 -8.13 -14.96 12.19
N ARG A 130 -9.45 -14.98 12.04
CA ARG A 130 -10.30 -15.58 13.08
C ARG A 130 -10.20 -17.11 12.97
N PRO A 131 -9.93 -17.83 14.07
CA PRO A 131 -10.02 -19.29 14.05
C PRO A 131 -11.47 -19.70 13.76
N SER A 132 -11.62 -20.62 12.81
CA SER A 132 -12.89 -21.29 12.47
C SER A 132 -13.42 -22.13 13.62
#